data_AF-A0A496QV52-F1
#
_entry.id   AF-A0A496QV52-F1
#
_cell.length_a   1.000
_cell.length_b   1.000
_cell.length_c   1.000
_cell.angle_alpha   90.00
_cell.angle_beta   90.00
_cell.angle_gamma   90.00
#
_symmetry.space_group_name_H-M   'P 1'
#
loop_
_entity.id
_entity.type
_entity.pdbx_description
1 polymer ?
#
loop_
_entity_poly.entity_id
_entity_poly.type
_entity_poly.pdbx_seq_one_letter_code
_entity_poly.pdbx_strand_id
1 'polypeptide(L)'
;MKIYLEFVGYLKLEGAENRSQVEVPNGVDVSSLFKRFKVSEEHLKFIVPVVNGERKSINYRLKDGDSLYLMLPVGGGAMCVFNGA
;
A
#
# COMPACT_ATOMS: atom_id res chain seq x y z
N MET A 1 -6.58 -5.36 -13.28
CA MET A 1 -5.43 -6.13 -12.80
C MET A 1 -5.63 -6.57 -11.37
N LYS A 2 -5.03 -7.69 -10.98
CA LYS A 2 -5.00 -8.16 -9.60
C LYS A 2 -3.66 -7.79 -8.99
N ILE A 3 -3.70 -7.14 -7.84
CA ILE A 3 -2.50 -6.83 -7.04
C ILE A 3 -2.63 -7.48 -5.67
N TYR A 4 -1.50 -7.82 -5.06
CA TYR A 4 -1.48 -8.29 -3.68
C TYR A 4 -1.35 -7.08 -2.76
N LEU A 5 -2.30 -6.89 -1.85
CA LEU A 5 -2.33 -5.77 -0.94
C LEU A 5 -2.05 -6.25 0.49
N GLU A 6 -0.98 -5.72 1.07
CA GLU A 6 -0.60 -5.99 2.46
C GLU A 6 -0.40 -4.66 3.19
N PHE A 7 -0.87 -4.58 4.43
CA PHE A 7 -0.70 -3.39 5.25
C PHE A 7 -0.57 -3.76 6.72
N VAL A 8 0.21 -2.98 7.46
CA VAL A 8 0.44 -3.22 8.89
C VAL A 8 -0.17 -2.12 9.75
N GLY A 9 -0.60 -2.51 10.95
CA GLY A 9 -1.16 -1.62 11.94
C GLY A 9 -2.66 -1.37 11.77
N TYR A 10 -3.11 -0.20 12.20
CA TYR A 10 -4.53 0.19 12.25
C TYR A 10 -5.07 0.77 10.93
N LEU A 11 -4.41 0.46 9.80
CA LEU A 11 -4.87 0.90 8.49
C LEU A 11 -6.16 0.13 8.16
N LYS A 12 -7.30 0.82 8.10
CA LYS A 12 -8.54 0.24 7.59
C LYS A 12 -8.75 0.73 6.17
N LEU A 13 -8.66 -0.18 5.20
CA LEU A 13 -9.01 0.09 3.81
C LEU A 13 -10.45 -0.37 3.60
N GLU A 14 -11.34 0.56 3.25
CA GLU A 14 -12.73 0.20 2.95
C GLU A 14 -12.78 -0.62 1.66
N GLY A 15 -13.12 -1.91 1.76
CA GLY A 15 -13.22 -2.82 0.62
C GLY A 15 -11.95 -3.62 0.31
N ALA A 16 -10.95 -3.62 1.21
CA ALA A 16 -9.81 -4.53 1.12
C ALA A 16 -9.40 -5.05 2.50
N GLU A 17 -9.23 -6.36 2.60
CA GLU A 17 -8.66 -7.01 3.77
C GLU A 17 -7.13 -7.00 3.74
N ASN A 18 -6.52 -7.15 4.91
CA ASN A 18 -5.07 -7.30 5.00
C ASN A 18 -4.63 -8.61 4.36
N ARG A 19 -3.54 -8.61 3.59
CA ARG A 19 -2.98 -9.77 2.89
C ARG A 19 -3.94 -10.39 1.88
N SER A 20 -4.70 -9.53 1.20
CA SER A 20 -5.70 -9.95 0.23
C SER A 20 -5.37 -9.48 -1.18
N GLN A 21 -5.82 -10.23 -2.16
CA GLN A 21 -5.78 -9.81 -3.56
C GLN A 21 -6.94 -8.85 -3.82
N VAL A 22 -6.63 -7.71 -4.41
CA VAL A 22 -7.63 -6.71 -4.80
C VAL A 22 -7.59 -6.50 -6.30
N GLU A 23 -8.77 -6.40 -6.91
CA GLU A 23 -8.90 -6.08 -8.31
C GLU A 23 -8.98 -4.57 -8.52
N VAL A 24 -8.06 -4.05 -9.31
CA VAL A 24 -7.83 -2.62 -9.48
C VAL A 24 -7.72 -2.30 -10.97
N PRO A 25 -8.06 -1.07 -11.41
CA PRO A 25 -7.94 -0.70 -12.81
C PRO A 25 -6.48 -0.74 -13.29
N ASN A 26 -6.28 -1.12 -14.56
CA ASN A 26 -4.94 -1.26 -15.14
C ASN A 26 -4.24 0.10 -15.21
N GLY A 27 -2.98 0.15 -14.80
CA GLY A 27 -2.19 1.39 -14.82
C GLY A 27 -2.61 2.45 -13.81
N VAL A 28 -3.39 2.07 -12.80
CA VAL A 28 -3.72 2.94 -11.67
C VAL A 28 -2.44 3.26 -10.89
N ASP A 29 -2.28 4.51 -10.51
CA ASP A 29 -1.24 4.92 -9.58
C ASP A 29 -1.64 4.62 -8.14
N VAL A 30 -0.63 4.51 -7.27
CA VAL A 30 -0.85 4.24 -5.84
C VAL A 30 -1.79 5.30 -5.22
N SER A 31 -1.66 6.58 -5.55
CA SER A 31 -2.52 7.64 -5.00
C SER A 31 -4.00 7.49 -5.39
N SER A 32 -4.28 7.14 -6.66
CA SER A 32 -5.63 6.88 -7.17
C SER A 32 -6.24 5.63 -6.55
N LEU A 33 -5.43 4.60 -6.31
CA LEU A 33 -5.83 3.40 -5.59
C LEU A 33 -6.32 3.74 -4.18
N PHE A 34 -5.57 4.56 -3.46
CA PHE A 34 -5.93 5.00 -2.11
C PHE A 34 -7.22 5.82 -2.05
N LYS A 35 -7.43 6.73 -3.01
CA LYS A 35 -8.68 7.48 -3.14
C LYS A 35 -9.88 6.53 -3.29
N ARG A 36 -9.71 5.43 -4.02
CA ARG A 36 -10.75 4.40 -4.20
C ARG A 36 -11.06 3.65 -2.91
N PHE A 37 -10.04 3.35 -2.10
CA PHE A 37 -10.20 2.76 -0.77
C PHE A 37 -10.63 3.76 0.32
N LYS A 38 -11.03 4.97 -0.08
CA LYS A 38 -11.45 6.08 0.80
C LYS A 38 -10.42 6.42 1.88
N VAL A 39 -9.14 6.22 1.58
CA VAL A 39 -8.07 6.66 2.46
C VAL A 39 -7.88 8.15 2.29
N SER A 40 -8.00 8.91 3.38
CA SER A 40 -7.75 10.35 3.39
C SER A 40 -6.34 10.67 2.89
N GLU A 41 -6.23 11.70 2.05
CA GLU A 41 -4.93 12.18 1.53
C GLU A 41 -3.97 12.60 2.64
N GLU A 42 -4.50 12.97 3.81
CA GLU A 42 -3.71 13.25 5.02
C GLU A 42 -2.95 12.03 5.52
N HIS A 43 -3.53 10.83 5.44
CA HIS A 43 -2.86 9.58 5.80
C HIS A 43 -1.77 9.21 4.78
N LEU A 44 -1.97 9.55 3.50
CA LEU A 44 -0.99 9.27 2.43
C LEU A 44 0.35 9.96 2.64
N LYS A 45 0.37 11.11 3.33
CA LYS A 45 1.61 11.80 3.68
C LYS A 45 2.49 10.99 4.63
N PHE A 46 1.88 10.08 5.40
CA PHE A 46 2.58 9.25 6.36
C PHE A 46 2.79 7.82 5.84
N ILE A 47 2.04 7.36 4.84
CA ILE A 47 2.17 6.01 4.32
C ILE A 47 3.32 5.92 3.31
N VAL A 48 4.21 4.96 3.51
CA VAL A 48 5.27 4.61 2.57
C VAL A 48 4.83 3.39 1.76
N PRO A 49 4.54 3.55 0.45
CA PRO A 49 4.21 2.42 -0.40
C PRO A 49 5.47 1.67 -0.82
N VAL A 50 5.46 0.37 -0.59
CA VAL A 50 6.53 -0.56 -0.95
C VAL A 50 5.97 -1.49 -2.01
N VAL A 51 6.45 -1.40 -3.25
CA VAL A 51 6.02 -2.25 -4.35
C VAL A 51 7.11 -3.26 -4.63
N ASN A 52 6.78 -4.55 -4.57
CA ASN A 52 7.70 -5.66 -4.80
C ASN A 52 8.99 -5.58 -3.94
N GLY A 53 8.83 -5.18 -2.67
CA GLY A 53 9.95 -5.00 -1.73
C GLY A 53 10.71 -3.68 -1.85
N GLU A 54 10.41 -2.85 -2.84
CA GLU A 54 11.06 -1.56 -3.05
C GLU A 54 10.16 -0.38 -2.68
N ARG A 55 10.69 0.60 -1.95
CA ARG A 55 9.97 1.85 -1.69
C ARG A 55 9.75 2.59 -3.01
N LYS A 56 8.50 2.80 -3.40
CA LYS A 56 8.15 3.56 -4.61
C LYS A 56 7.46 4.87 -4.23
N SER A 57 7.35 5.76 -5.21
CA SER A 57 6.58 7.00 -5.04
C SER A 57 5.08 6.71 -5.11
N ILE A 58 4.26 7.59 -4.51
CA ILE A 58 2.79 7.51 -4.63
C ILE A 58 2.30 7.63 -6.09
N ASN A 59 3.14 8.22 -6.96
CA ASN A 59 2.86 8.38 -8.39
C ASN A 59 3.27 7.14 -9.21
N TYR A 60 3.78 6.09 -8.55
CA TYR A 60 4.13 4.85 -9.23
C TYR A 60 2.87 4.18 -9.78
N ARG A 61 2.92 3.79 -11.05
CA ARG A 61 1.86 3.02 -11.71
C ARG A 61 2.01 1.55 -11.37
N LEU A 62 1.01 1.02 -10.70
CA LEU A 62 0.93 -0.39 -10.36
C LEU A 62 0.73 -1.23 -11.63
N LYS A 63 1.27 -2.44 -11.61
CA LYS A 63 1.14 -3.45 -12.66
C LYS A 63 0.40 -4.68 -12.13
N ASP A 64 -0.10 -5.49 -13.05
CA ASP A 64 -0.72 -6.76 -12.70
C ASP A 64 0.29 -7.71 -12.04
N GLY A 65 -0.12 -8.32 -10.93
CA GLY A 65 0.74 -9.16 -10.10
C GLY A 65 1.65 -8.40 -9.13
N ASP A 66 1.63 -7.06 -9.11
CA ASP A 66 2.44 -6.30 -8.15
C ASP A 66 2.01 -6.59 -6.71
N SER A 67 2.99 -6.70 -5.82
CA SER A 67 2.78 -6.76 -4.37
C SER A 67 2.95 -5.38 -3.77
N LEU A 68 1.86 -4.76 -3.37
CA LEU A 68 1.83 -3.46 -2.71
C LEU A 68 1.73 -3.66 -1.20
N TYR A 69 2.78 -3.24 -0.51
CA TYR A 69 2.84 -3.19 0.94
C TYR A 69 2.77 -1.75 1.44
N LEU A 70 1.86 -1.50 2.36
CA LEU A 70 1.68 -0.18 2.97
C LEU A 70 2.28 -0.15 4.36
N MET A 71 3.37 0.61 4.47
CA MET A 71 4.07 0.82 5.72
C MET A 71 3.68 2.15 6.34
N LEU A 72 3.21 2.14 7.59
CA LEU A 72 3.10 3.33 8.42
C LEU A 72 4.35 3.45 9.31
N PRO A 73 5.15 4.51 9.20
CA PRO A 73 6.18 4.82 10.18
C PRO A 73 5.47 5.26 11.46
N VAL A 74 5.27 4.32 12.40
CA VAL A 74 4.76 4.64 13.73
C VAL A 74 5.85 5.41 14.50
N GLY A 75 5.51 6.61 14.97
CA GLY A 75 6.38 7.44 15.81
C GLY A 75 6.54 6.81 17.18
N GLY A 76 7.48 5.87 17.31
CA GLY A 76 7.75 5.18 18.57
C GLY A 76 8.66 3.96 18.38
N GLY A 77 9.93 4.18 18.05
CA GLY A 77 11.05 3.23 18.26
C GLY A 77 11.06 1.89 17.52
N ALA A 78 9.94 1.41 16.97
CA ALA A 78 9.86 0.11 16.32
C ALA A 78 10.14 0.26 14.82
N MET A 79 11.42 0.16 14.47
CA MET A 79 11.85 -0.09 13.11
C MET A 79 11.23 -1.42 12.65
N CYS A 80 10.18 -1.38 11.82
CA CYS A 80 9.69 -2.58 11.15
C CYS A 80 10.80 -3.06 10.20
N VAL A 81 11.54 -4.06 10.65
CA VAL A 81 12.56 -4.76 9.89
C VAL A 81 11.84 -5.58 8.83
N PHE A 82 11.91 -5.15 7.57
CA PHE A 82 11.54 -6.01 6.45
C PHE A 82 12.60 -7.12 6.36
N ASN A 83 12.34 -8.27 6.98
CA ASN A 83 13.01 -9.50 6.58
C ASN A 83 12.29 -9.97 5.31
N GLY A 84 12.83 -9.56 4.16
CA GLY A 84 12.55 -10.25 2.90
C GLY A 84 13.19 -11.63 2.99
N ALA A 85 12.35 -12.64 3.22
CA ALA A 85 12.70 -14.05 3.08
C ALA A 85 12.22 -14.54 1.71
#